data_AF-A0A5B0DLW2-F1
#
_entry.id   AF-A0A5B0DLW2-F1
#
_cell.length_a   1.000
_cell.length_b   1.000
_cell.length_c   1.000
_cell.angle_alpha   90.00
_cell.angle_beta   90.00
_cell.angle_gamma   90.00
#
_symmetry.space_group_name_H-M   'P 1'
#
loop_
_entity.id
_entity.type
_entity.pdbx_description
1 polymer ?
#
loop_
_entity_poly.entity_id
_entity_poly.type
_entity_poly.pdbx_seq_one_letter_code
_entity_poly.pdbx_strand_id
1 'polypeptide(L)'
;MKKYSIFNISDWFLSKEAMTPKKLQKLSYYFEAWSHALFNDSLISDTTFEAWVHGPVSPELYSRYKEFGWNDIEQTEDNSDLFDNKTLDLLESVWITYGSKSANELEALTHSELPWINARKGLGETEPSHEPINAEDMKEYYRSIYIGD
;
A
#
# COMPACT_ATOMS: atom_id res chain seq x y z
N MET A 1 17.97 -4.86 -3.26
CA MET A 1 17.17 -6.08 -3.02
C MET A 1 16.46 -6.47 -4.31
N LYS A 2 15.88 -7.67 -4.42
CA LYS A 2 15.06 -8.00 -5.61
C LYS A 2 13.84 -7.08 -5.63
N LYS A 3 13.44 -6.61 -6.82
CA LYS A 3 12.23 -5.82 -7.02
C LYS A 3 11.14 -6.69 -7.64
N TYR A 4 9.89 -6.36 -7.36
CA TYR A 4 8.72 -7.13 -7.73
C TYR A 4 7.68 -6.23 -8.41
N SER A 5 6.80 -6.83 -9.19
CA SER A 5 5.62 -6.12 -9.69
C SER A 5 4.66 -5.84 -8.53
N ILE A 6 3.93 -4.73 -8.58
CA ILE A 6 2.78 -4.44 -7.71
C ILE A 6 1.80 -5.61 -7.70
N PHE A 7 1.68 -6.33 -8.81
CA PHE A 7 0.82 -7.50 -8.90
C PHE A 7 1.32 -8.68 -8.11
N ASN A 8 2.64 -8.90 -8.01
CA ASN A 8 3.16 -9.94 -7.15
C ASN A 8 2.82 -9.65 -5.69
N ILE A 9 3.03 -8.40 -5.26
CA ILE A 9 2.71 -7.92 -3.92
C ILE A 9 1.22 -8.04 -3.62
N SER A 10 0.36 -7.59 -4.54
CA SER A 10 -1.10 -7.68 -4.35
C SER A 10 -1.60 -9.12 -4.32
N ASP A 11 -1.08 -9.99 -5.19
CA ASP A 11 -1.44 -11.40 -5.23
C ASP A 11 -1.03 -12.11 -3.93
N TRP A 12 0.08 -11.70 -3.29
CA TRP A 12 0.46 -12.23 -1.99
C TRP A 12 -0.58 -11.86 -0.91
N PHE A 13 -1.05 -10.62 -0.87
CA PHE A 13 -2.12 -10.23 0.06
C PHE A 13 -3.44 -10.95 -0.26
N LEU A 14 -3.80 -11.08 -1.54
CA LEU A 14 -4.98 -11.83 -1.98
C LEU A 14 -4.88 -13.32 -1.68
N SER A 15 -3.68 -13.89 -1.51
CA SER A 15 -3.54 -15.28 -1.09
C SER A 15 -3.97 -15.51 0.36
N LYS A 16 -4.02 -14.47 1.19
CA LYS A 16 -4.41 -14.58 2.61
C LYS A 16 -5.93 -14.64 2.76
N GLU A 17 -6.65 -13.79 2.02
CA GLU A 17 -8.12 -13.78 1.97
C GLU A 17 -8.64 -12.97 0.78
N ALA A 18 -9.90 -13.19 0.43
CA ALA A 18 -10.64 -12.32 -0.49
C ALA A 18 -10.84 -10.93 0.12
N MET A 19 -10.71 -9.86 -0.69
CA MET A 19 -10.84 -8.49 -0.20
C MET A 19 -11.22 -7.48 -1.27
N THR A 20 -11.85 -6.39 -0.86
CA THR A 20 -12.15 -5.26 -1.76
C THR A 20 -10.89 -4.66 -2.39
N PRO A 21 -11.00 -4.08 -3.61
CA PRO A 21 -9.90 -3.35 -4.25
C PRO A 21 -9.31 -2.26 -3.36
N LYS A 22 -10.14 -1.56 -2.59
CA LYS A 22 -9.70 -0.51 -1.67
C LYS A 22 -8.79 -1.04 -0.56
N LYS A 23 -9.14 -2.16 0.07
CA LYS A 23 -8.28 -2.80 1.09
C LYS A 23 -6.94 -3.22 0.48
N LEU A 24 -6.98 -3.85 -0.69
CA LEU A 24 -5.79 -4.31 -1.40
C LEU A 24 -4.83 -3.16 -1.75
N GLN A 25 -5.37 -2.02 -2.18
CA GLN A 25 -4.60 -0.79 -2.41
C GLN A 25 -3.88 -0.30 -1.15
N LYS A 26 -4.57 -0.29 -0.01
CA LYS A 26 -3.95 0.17 1.25
C LYS A 26 -2.89 -0.78 1.76
N LEU A 27 -3.13 -2.10 1.72
CA LEU A 27 -2.11 -3.08 2.12
C LEU A 27 -0.86 -2.99 1.24
N SER A 28 -1.04 -2.83 -0.07
CA SER A 28 0.08 -2.67 -1.01
C SER A 28 0.84 -1.36 -0.79
N TYR A 29 0.14 -0.27 -0.45
CA TYR A 29 0.77 0.99 -0.07
C TYR A 29 1.58 0.86 1.23
N TYR A 30 1.04 0.20 2.26
CA TYR A 30 1.77 0.00 3.52
C TYR A 30 3.06 -0.80 3.28
N PHE A 31 3.03 -1.82 2.41
CA PHE A 31 4.25 -2.51 1.98
C PHE A 31 5.27 -1.56 1.36
N GLU A 32 4.86 -0.69 0.44
CA GLU A 32 5.75 0.30 -0.18
C GLU A 32 6.34 1.28 0.84
N ALA A 33 5.51 1.83 1.71
CA ALA A 33 5.93 2.84 2.65
C ALA A 33 6.91 2.27 3.71
N TRP A 34 6.64 1.06 4.21
CA TRP A 34 7.55 0.36 5.11
C TRP A 34 8.83 -0.12 4.40
N SER A 35 8.77 -0.46 3.11
CA SER A 35 9.97 -0.73 2.31
C SER A 35 10.91 0.48 2.29
N HIS A 36 10.38 1.67 2.04
CA HIS A 36 11.15 2.91 2.10
C HIS A 36 11.76 3.16 3.48
N ALA A 37 10.99 2.95 4.56
CA ALA A 37 11.47 3.17 5.93
C ALA A 37 12.56 2.19 6.36
N LEU A 38 12.43 0.91 6.04
CA LEU A 38 13.31 -0.16 6.54
C LEU A 38 14.49 -0.45 5.62
N PHE A 39 14.32 -0.29 4.30
CA PHE A 39 15.32 -0.66 3.31
C PHE A 39 15.86 0.54 2.52
N ASN A 40 15.32 1.75 2.74
CA ASN A 40 15.72 2.96 2.02
C ASN A 40 15.61 2.81 0.48
N ASP A 41 14.68 1.98 0.01
CA ASP A 41 14.38 1.74 -1.41
C ASP A 41 12.94 1.20 -1.53
N SER A 42 12.37 1.35 -2.72
CA SER A 42 11.14 0.67 -3.11
C SER A 42 11.45 -0.76 -3.58
N LEU A 43 10.69 -1.73 -3.08
CA LEU A 43 10.71 -3.11 -3.57
C LEU A 43 9.70 -3.34 -4.71
N ILE A 44 8.88 -2.34 -5.04
CA ILE A 44 7.96 -2.38 -6.19
C ILE A 44 8.61 -1.65 -7.38
N SER A 45 8.56 -2.22 -8.58
CA SER A 45 9.28 -1.67 -9.75
C SER A 45 8.41 -0.97 -10.79
N ASP A 46 7.10 -1.12 -10.73
CA ASP A 46 6.18 -0.82 -11.84
C ASP A 46 4.97 0.04 -11.44
N THR A 47 5.04 0.73 -10.30
CA THR A 47 4.02 1.72 -9.91
C THR A 47 4.62 2.83 -9.06
N THR A 48 3.90 3.92 -8.93
CA THR A 48 4.11 4.96 -7.91
C THR A 48 2.75 5.27 -7.31
N PHE A 49 2.66 5.29 -5.98
CA PHE A 49 1.39 5.56 -5.32
C PHE A 49 1.04 7.04 -5.41
N GLU A 50 -0.20 7.33 -5.79
CA GLU A 50 -0.77 8.68 -5.90
C GLU A 50 -1.73 8.96 -4.75
N ALA A 51 -1.83 10.23 -4.34
CA ALA A 51 -2.61 10.66 -3.18
C ALA A 51 -4.09 10.93 -3.52
N TRP A 52 -4.82 9.90 -3.92
CA TRP A 52 -6.23 10.01 -4.33
C TRP A 52 -7.15 10.38 -3.15
N VAL A 53 -8.40 10.73 -3.47
CA VAL A 53 -9.43 11.17 -2.50
C VAL A 53 -9.64 10.16 -1.37
N HIS A 54 -9.61 8.86 -1.69
CA HIS A 54 -9.85 7.77 -0.73
C HIS A 54 -8.55 7.12 -0.27
N GLY A 55 -7.49 7.91 -0.11
CA GLY A 55 -6.17 7.48 0.32
C GLY A 55 -5.20 7.17 -0.84
N PRO A 56 -4.02 6.60 -0.54
CA PRO A 56 -3.00 6.22 -1.52
C PRO A 56 -3.46 5.14 -2.50
N VAL A 57 -3.15 5.29 -3.78
CA VAL A 57 -3.56 4.37 -4.86
C VAL A 57 -2.41 4.14 -5.83
N SER A 58 -2.13 2.88 -6.14
CA SER A 58 -1.39 2.50 -7.35
C SER A 58 -2.33 2.55 -8.56
N PRO A 59 -2.06 3.38 -9.58
CA PRO A 59 -2.90 3.47 -10.77
C PRO A 59 -3.02 2.14 -11.53
N GLU A 60 -1.93 1.38 -11.62
CA GLU A 60 -1.86 0.07 -12.29
C GLU A 60 -2.76 -0.95 -11.58
N LEU A 61 -2.67 -1.00 -10.24
CA LEU A 61 -3.49 -1.90 -9.42
C LEU A 61 -4.97 -1.49 -9.47
N TYR A 62 -5.27 -0.19 -9.51
CA TYR A 62 -6.63 0.31 -9.66
C TYR A 62 -7.20 -0.08 -11.02
N SER A 63 -6.44 0.14 -12.09
CA SER A 63 -6.85 -0.21 -13.46
C SER A 63 -7.22 -1.70 -13.58
N ARG A 64 -6.49 -2.57 -12.90
CA ARG A 64 -6.73 -4.02 -12.90
C ARG A 64 -8.04 -4.43 -12.21
N TYR A 65 -8.39 -3.78 -11.10
CA TYR A 65 -9.48 -4.23 -10.23
C TYR A 65 -10.67 -3.26 -10.12
N LYS A 66 -10.67 -2.12 -10.81
CA LYS A 66 -11.74 -1.11 -10.74
C LYS A 66 -13.15 -1.65 -11.02
N GLU A 67 -13.28 -2.66 -11.88
CA GLU A 67 -14.57 -3.25 -12.25
C GLU A 67 -15.24 -4.01 -11.10
N PHE A 68 -14.48 -4.42 -10.08
CA PHE A 68 -15.04 -5.03 -8.87
C PHE A 68 -15.80 -4.01 -8.01
N GLY A 69 -15.44 -2.72 -8.10
CA GLY A 69 -16.03 -1.65 -7.31
C GLY A 69 -15.90 -1.92 -5.81
N TRP A 70 -17.03 -2.23 -5.17
CA TRP A 70 -17.13 -2.52 -3.74
C TRP A 70 -17.15 -4.01 -3.41
N ASN A 71 -17.15 -4.87 -4.43
CA ASN A 71 -17.15 -6.31 -4.25
C ASN A 71 -15.73 -6.81 -3.99
N ASP A 72 -15.63 -7.95 -3.31
CA ASP A 72 -14.36 -8.59 -3.04
C ASP A 72 -13.76 -9.18 -4.32
N ILE A 73 -12.44 -9.05 -4.44
CA ILE A 73 -11.61 -9.82 -5.36
C ILE A 73 -11.41 -11.20 -4.73
N GLU A 74 -11.58 -12.25 -5.51
CA GLU A 74 -11.41 -13.63 -5.03
C GLU A 74 -9.98 -13.89 -4.52
N GLN A 75 -9.89 -14.76 -3.51
CA GLN A 75 -8.62 -15.21 -2.96
C GLN A 75 -7.80 -15.92 -4.05
N THR A 76 -6.51 -15.61 -4.14
CA THR A 76 -5.58 -16.23 -5.10
C THR A 76 -4.79 -17.38 -4.46
N GLU A 77 -4.07 -18.14 -5.28
CA GLU A 77 -3.12 -19.13 -4.77
C GLU A 77 -1.93 -18.46 -4.07
N ASP A 78 -1.32 -19.17 -3.12
CA ASP A 78 -0.10 -18.72 -2.44
C ASP A 78 1.05 -18.57 -3.44
N ASN A 79 1.70 -17.41 -3.41
CA ASN A 79 2.83 -17.08 -4.26
C ASN A 79 4.09 -16.75 -3.45
N SER A 80 4.16 -17.17 -2.18
CA SER A 80 5.26 -16.88 -1.25
C SER A 80 6.64 -17.29 -1.79
N ASP A 81 6.72 -18.36 -2.58
CA ASP A 81 7.97 -18.85 -3.19
C ASP A 81 8.63 -17.86 -4.19
N LEU A 82 7.92 -16.81 -4.62
CA LEU A 82 8.47 -15.79 -5.52
C LEU A 82 9.46 -14.84 -4.83
N PHE A 83 9.33 -14.70 -3.51
CA PHE A 83 9.94 -13.65 -2.71
C PHE A 83 11.18 -14.14 -1.95
N ASP A 84 12.15 -13.25 -1.80
CA ASP A 84 13.23 -13.48 -0.84
C ASP A 84 12.73 -13.33 0.60
N ASN A 85 13.42 -13.95 1.56
CA ASN A 85 12.99 -13.97 2.97
C ASN A 85 12.75 -12.57 3.55
N LYS A 86 13.55 -11.56 3.18
CA LYS A 86 13.38 -10.20 3.72
C LYS A 86 12.11 -9.54 3.19
N THR A 87 11.77 -9.79 1.92
CA THR A 87 10.51 -9.33 1.35
C THR A 87 9.31 -10.05 2.00
N LEU A 88 9.41 -11.37 2.22
CA LEU A 88 8.37 -12.13 2.92
C LEU A 88 8.15 -11.64 4.35
N ASP A 89 9.23 -11.39 5.09
CA ASP A 89 9.14 -10.88 6.46
C ASP A 89 8.40 -9.52 6.51
N LEU A 90 8.63 -8.65 5.51
CA LEU A 90 7.92 -7.38 5.40
C LEU A 90 6.43 -7.59 5.04
N LEU A 91 6.13 -8.45 4.08
CA LEU A 91 4.75 -8.79 3.70
C LEU A 91 3.95 -9.32 4.90
N GLU A 92 4.52 -10.26 5.65
CA GLU A 92 3.93 -10.80 6.88
C GLU A 92 3.78 -9.72 7.96
N SER A 93 4.77 -8.84 8.14
CA SER A 93 4.68 -7.75 9.11
C SER A 93 3.54 -6.78 8.79
N VAL A 94 3.37 -6.42 7.51
CA VAL A 94 2.25 -5.59 7.04
C VAL A 94 0.93 -6.32 7.26
N TRP A 95 0.86 -7.61 6.93
CA TRP A 95 -0.35 -8.41 7.13
C TRP A 95 -0.76 -8.51 8.59
N ILE A 96 0.16 -8.80 9.49
CA ILE A 96 -0.10 -8.88 10.94
C ILE A 96 -0.58 -7.52 11.49
N THR A 97 -0.04 -6.42 10.98
CA THR A 97 -0.35 -5.07 11.49
C THR A 97 -1.66 -4.50 10.95
N TYR A 98 -1.94 -4.73 9.66
CA TYR A 98 -3.00 -4.04 8.93
C TYR A 98 -4.05 -5.00 8.34
N GLY A 99 -3.73 -6.28 8.18
CA GLY A 99 -4.57 -7.26 7.49
C GLY A 99 -5.94 -7.48 8.12
N SER A 100 -6.07 -7.37 9.44
CA SER A 100 -7.37 -7.50 10.12
C SER A 100 -8.27 -6.25 10.00
N LYS A 101 -7.77 -5.15 9.46
CA LYS A 101 -8.51 -3.88 9.34
C LYS A 101 -9.38 -3.88 8.09
N SER A 102 -10.54 -3.24 8.19
CA SER A 102 -11.41 -2.98 7.04
C SER A 102 -10.81 -1.93 6.11
N ALA A 103 -11.31 -1.88 4.87
CA ALA A 103 -10.92 -0.87 3.88
C ALA A 103 -11.13 0.59 4.38
N ASN A 104 -12.15 0.82 5.20
CA ASN A 104 -12.45 2.15 5.74
C ASN A 104 -11.56 2.50 6.94
N GLU A 105 -11.21 1.53 7.78
CA GLU A 105 -10.21 1.75 8.83
C GLU A 105 -8.84 2.07 8.23
N LEU A 106 -8.44 1.37 7.17
CA LEU A 106 -7.19 1.65 6.47
C LEU A 106 -7.21 3.02 5.78
N GLU A 107 -8.32 3.42 5.16
CA GLU A 107 -8.49 4.78 4.63
C GLU A 107 -8.33 5.82 5.75
N ALA A 108 -9.05 5.65 6.86
CA ALA A 108 -9.00 6.58 7.98
C ALA A 108 -7.57 6.72 8.54
N LEU A 109 -6.82 5.61 8.63
CA LEU A 109 -5.40 5.65 8.98
C LEU A 109 -4.62 6.49 7.98
N THR A 110 -4.66 6.15 6.68
CA THR A 110 -3.90 6.89 5.67
C THR A 110 -4.24 8.37 5.59
N HIS A 111 -5.49 8.77 5.90
CA HIS A 111 -5.89 10.18 5.94
C HIS A 111 -5.32 10.95 7.14
N SER A 112 -4.85 10.24 8.16
CA SER A 112 -4.17 10.79 9.34
C SER A 112 -2.64 10.80 9.23
N GLU A 113 -2.08 10.20 8.18
CA GLU A 113 -0.65 9.97 8.01
C GLU A 113 -0.01 11.06 7.12
N LEU A 114 1.16 11.56 7.55
CA LEU A 114 1.83 12.68 6.87
C LEU A 114 2.11 12.49 5.37
N PRO A 115 2.52 11.31 4.86
CA PRO A 115 2.84 11.17 3.44
C PRO A 115 1.66 11.50 2.52
N TRP A 116 0.46 11.03 2.87
CA TRP A 116 -0.75 11.32 2.09
C TRP A 116 -1.20 12.78 2.28
N ILE A 117 -1.12 13.30 3.50
CA ILE A 117 -1.47 14.70 3.81
C ILE A 117 -0.56 15.67 3.03
N ASN A 118 0.74 15.41 3.01
CA ASN A 118 1.73 16.25 2.32
C ASN A 118 1.48 16.28 0.80
N ALA A 119 1.21 15.11 0.21
CA ALA A 119 0.92 15.00 -1.22
C ALA A 119 -0.42 15.66 -1.63
N ARG A 120 -1.33 15.92 -0.68
CA ARG A 120 -2.61 16.63 -0.92
C ARG A 120 -2.62 18.07 -0.43
N LYS A 121 -1.46 18.63 -0.06
CA LYS A 121 -1.38 19.98 0.45
C LYS A 121 -1.94 21.00 -0.54
N GLY A 122 -2.93 21.77 -0.10
CA GLY A 122 -3.59 22.80 -0.91
C GLY A 122 -4.82 22.31 -1.69
N LEU A 123 -5.15 21.02 -1.62
CA LEU A 123 -6.35 20.44 -2.23
C LEU A 123 -7.51 20.39 -1.22
N GLY A 124 -8.75 20.48 -1.72
CA GLY A 124 -9.94 20.22 -0.91
C GLY A 124 -10.09 18.75 -0.51
N GLU A 125 -10.90 18.48 0.51
CA GLU A 125 -11.12 17.12 1.03
C GLU A 125 -11.57 16.13 -0.06
N THR A 126 -12.46 16.56 -0.94
CA THR A 126 -13.01 15.74 -2.03
C THR A 126 -12.37 16.03 -3.40
N GLU A 127 -11.33 16.86 -3.43
CA GLU A 127 -10.69 17.25 -4.70
C GLU A 127 -9.84 16.07 -5.23
N PRO A 128 -10.06 15.65 -6.49
CA PRO A 128 -9.27 14.57 -7.08
C PRO A 128 -7.80 14.97 -7.17
N SER A 129 -6.92 13.99 -7.01
CA SER A 129 -5.48 14.18 -7.10
C SER A 129 -4.85 12.96 -7.75
N HIS A 130 -3.84 13.23 -8.59
CA HIS A 130 -2.92 12.25 -9.16
C HIS A 130 -1.48 12.56 -8.70
N GLU A 131 -1.32 13.37 -7.65
CA GLU A 131 -0.01 13.75 -7.15
C GLU A 131 0.69 12.52 -6.56
N PRO A 132 1.90 12.19 -7.03
CA PRO A 132 2.71 11.12 -6.46
C PRO A 132 3.01 11.38 -4.97
N ILE A 133 2.90 10.35 -4.16
CA ILE A 133 3.33 10.41 -2.75
C ILE A 133 4.86 10.31 -2.72
N ASN A 134 5.48 11.26 -2.04
CA ASN A 134 6.93 11.35 -1.99
C ASN A 134 7.54 10.18 -1.20
N ALA A 135 8.55 9.53 -1.78
CA ALA A 135 9.26 8.42 -1.14
C ALA A 135 9.97 8.80 0.16
N GLU A 136 10.51 10.02 0.26
CA GLU A 136 11.15 10.52 1.47
C GLU A 136 10.10 10.81 2.55
N ASP A 137 8.92 11.34 2.20
CA ASP A 137 7.83 11.51 3.17
C ASP A 137 7.42 10.17 3.77
N MET A 138 7.24 9.13 2.94
CA MET A 138 6.96 7.76 3.42
C MET A 138 8.07 7.27 4.35
N LYS A 139 9.32 7.37 3.89
CA LYS A 139 10.47 6.91 4.67
C LYS A 139 10.56 7.60 6.03
N GLU A 140 10.51 8.91 6.08
CA GLU A 140 10.66 9.69 7.32
C GLU A 140 9.53 9.38 8.30
N TYR A 141 8.28 9.35 7.82
CA TYR A 141 7.11 9.09 8.65
C TYR A 141 7.09 7.68 9.24
N TYR A 142 7.24 6.63 8.44
CA TYR A 142 7.17 5.27 8.96
C TYR A 142 8.42 4.89 9.77
N ARG A 143 9.56 5.53 9.50
CA ARG A 143 10.75 5.38 10.33
C ARG A 143 10.58 6.02 11.72
N SER A 144 9.87 7.14 11.85
CA SER A 144 9.61 7.72 13.18
C SER A 144 8.70 6.81 14.02
N ILE A 145 7.69 6.18 13.40
CA ILE A 145 6.85 5.17 14.06
C ILE A 145 7.69 3.99 14.56
N TYR A 146 8.65 3.51 13.76
CA TYR A 146 9.52 2.39 14.12
C TYR A 146 10.42 2.68 15.33
N ILE A 147 10.88 3.92 15.46
CA ILE A 147 11.81 4.35 16.51
C ILE A 147 11.08 4.72 17.82
N GLY A 148 9.76 4.95 17.76
CA GLY A 148 8.89 5.10 18.93
C GLY A 148 8.86 6.50 19.52
N ASP A 149 8.87 7.53 18.68
CA ASP A 149 8.72 8.94 19.10
C ASP A 149 7.27 9.28 19.54
#